data_AF-A0A7V4F1X2-F1
#
_entry.id   AF-A0A7V4F1X2-F1
#
_cell.length_a   1.000
_cell.length_b   1.000
_cell.length_c   1.000
_cell.angle_alpha   90.00
_cell.angle_beta   90.00
_cell.angle_gamma   90.00
#
_symmetry.space_group_name_H-M   'P 1'
#
loop_
_entity.id
_entity.type
_entity.pdbx_description
1 polymer ?
#
loop_
_entity_poly.entity_id
_entity_poly.type
_entity_poly.pdbx_seq_one_letter_code
_entity_poly.pdbx_strand_id
1 'polypeptide(L)' 'LCDASGKTVLQKQVFPPHTIIPLRTLLPGIYLMNIINSQQLKMTEKIIVFESF' A
#
# COMPACT_ATOMS: atom_id res chain seq x y z
N LEU A 1 -0.39 -3.02 2.82
CA LEU A 1 -0.75 -1.62 3.13
C LEU A 1 -1.42 -1.59 4.50
N CYS A 2 -0.91 -0.78 5.40
CA CYS A 2 -1.46 -0.61 6.74
C CYS A 2 -1.95 0.82 6.93
N ASP A 3 -3.02 1.01 7.69
CA ASP A 3 -3.49 2.34 8.10
C ASP A 3 -2.63 2.92 9.26
N ALA A 4 -2.97 4.13 9.72
CA ALA A 4 -2.26 4.81 10.79
C ALA A 4 -2.32 4.09 12.15
N SER A 5 -3.28 3.18 12.35
CA SER A 5 -3.35 2.33 13.55
C SER A 5 -2.44 1.11 13.48
N GLY A 6 -1.80 0.88 12.33
CA GLY A 6 -1.00 -0.30 12.05
C GLY A 6 -1.81 -1.50 11.53
N LYS A 7 -3.13 -1.36 11.36
CA LYS A 7 -3.98 -2.42 10.84
C LYS A 7 -3.74 -2.60 9.34
N THR A 8 -3.52 -3.84 8.91
CA THR A 8 -3.44 -4.17 7.48
C THR A 8 -4.80 -3.99 6.82
N VAL A 9 -4.88 -3.08 5.85
CA VAL A 9 -6.11 -2.79 5.09
C VAL A 9 -6.08 -3.37 3.67
N LEU A 10 -4.89 -3.69 3.15
CA LEU A 10 -4.74 -4.35 1.85
C LEU A 10 -3.48 -5.22 1.83
N GLN A 11 -3.64 -6.48 1.39
CA GLN A 11 -2.53 -7.40 1.13
C GLN A 11 -2.79 -8.10 -0.19
N LYS A 12 -1.79 -8.08 -1.10
CA LYS A 12 -1.92 -8.67 -2.43
C LYS A 12 -0.56 -9.18 -2.92
N GLN A 13 -0.55 -10.38 -3.49
CA GLN A 13 0.58 -10.90 -4.25
C GLN A 13 0.46 -10.41 -5.69
N VAL A 14 1.56 -9.91 -6.25
CA VAL A 14 1.60 -9.30 -7.58
C VAL A 14 2.72 -9.92 -8.41
N PHE A 15 2.51 -10.03 -9.72
CA PHE A 15 3.49 -10.60 -10.65
C PHE A 15 3.92 -9.51 -11.67
N PRO A 16 5.21 -9.44 -12.04
CA PRO A 16 5.75 -8.44 -12.98
C PRO A 16 5.17 -8.57 -14.41
N PRO A 17 5.34 -7.56 -15.30
CA PRO A 17 6.26 -6.42 -15.17
C PRO A 17 5.70 -5.22 -14.41
N HIS A 18 4.39 -4.97 -14.49
CA HIS A 18 3.74 -3.86 -13.80
C HIS A 18 2.39 -4.31 -13.25
N THR A 19 2.17 -4.06 -11.95
CA THR A 19 0.85 -4.27 -11.35
C THR A 19 0.33 -2.93 -10.83
N ILE A 20 -0.82 -2.52 -11.35
CA ILE A 20 -1.57 -1.37 -10.85
C ILE A 20 -2.47 -1.87 -9.72
N ILE A 21 -2.37 -1.25 -8.56
CA ILE A 21 -3.23 -1.53 -7.40
C ILE A 21 -4.16 -0.33 -7.21
N PRO A 22 -5.45 -0.43 -7.57
CA PRO A 22 -6.39 0.66 -7.35
C PRO A 22 -6.64 0.86 -5.86
N LEU A 23 -6.43 2.08 -5.36
CA LEU A 23 -6.60 2.47 -3.95
C LEU A 23 -7.88 3.28 -3.70
N ARG A 24 -8.86 3.18 -4.61
CA ARG A 24 -10.07 4.05 -4.62
C ARG A 24 -10.94 3.93 -3.36
N THR A 25 -10.77 2.89 -2.57
CA THR A 25 -11.52 2.66 -1.33
C THR A 25 -10.79 3.14 -0.08
N LEU A 26 -9.59 3.73 -0.20
CA LEU A 26 -8.89 4.28 0.95
C LEU A 26 -9.53 5.60 1.37
N LEU A 27 -9.82 5.70 2.66
CA LEU A 27 -10.21 6.96 3.27
C LEU A 27 -9.00 7.92 3.31
N PRO A 28 -9.24 9.25 3.34
CA PRO A 28 -8.18 10.22 3.56
C PRO A 28 -7.38 9.89 4.82
N GLY A 29 -6.06 9.98 4.73
CA GLY A 29 -5.17 9.64 5.84
C GLY A 29 -3.78 9.18 5.42
N ILE A 30 -3.05 8.67 6.40
CA ILE A 30 -1.68 8.19 6.25
C ILE A 30 -1.69 6.66 6.26
N TYR A 31 -0.95 6.08 5.32
CA TYR A 31 -0.79 4.63 5.18
C TYR A 31 0.69 4.26 5.02
N LEU A 32 1.03 3.04 5.42
CA LEU A 32 2.34 2.44 5.20
C LEU A 32 2.23 1.28 4.22
N MET A 33 2.91 1.39 3.09
CA MET A 33 3.01 0.34 2.08
C MET A 33 4.28 -0.46 2.33
N ASN A 34 4.12 -1.76 2.57
CA ASN A 34 5.23 -2.71 2.65
C ASN A 34 5.23 -3.56 1.38
N ILE A 35 6.34 -3.54 0.63
CA ILE A 35 6.58 -4.40 -0.53
C ILE A 35 7.67 -5.39 -0.15
N ILE A 36 7.39 -6.67 -0.32
CA ILE A 36 8.35 -7.75 -0.08
C ILE A 36 8.51 -8.51 -1.39
N ASN A 37 9.74 -8.61 -1.89
CA ASN A 37 10.03 -9.36 -3.10
C ASN A 37 10.28 -10.85 -2.80
N SER A 38 10.49 -11.66 -3.84
CA SER A 38 10.77 -13.10 -3.70
C SER A 38 12.07 -13.40 -2.95
N GLN A 39 13.00 -12.44 -2.88
CA GLN A 39 14.26 -12.53 -2.13
C GLN A 39 14.11 -12.05 -0.67
N GLN A 40 12.88 -11.85 -0.19
CA GLN A 40 12.59 -11.33 1.16
C GLN A 40 13.11 -9.90 1.43
N LEU A 41 13.47 -9.15 0.38
CA LEU A 41 13.84 -7.74 0.53
C LEU A 41 12.57 -6.91 0.75
N LYS A 42 12.57 -6.12 1.83
CA LYS A 42 11.46 -5.27 2.23
C LYS A 42 11.73 -3.81 1.91
N MET A 43 10.82 -3.19 1.16
CA MET A 43 10.73 -1.74 0.99
C MET A 43 9.49 -1.24 1.71
N THR A 44 9.61 -0.12 2.43
CA THR A 44 8.50 0.53 3.12
C THR A 44 8.35 1.96 2.64
N GLU A 45 7.16 2.33 2.20
CA GLU A 45 6.84 3.67 1.69
C GLU A 45 5.66 4.26 2.47
N LYS A 46 5.71 5.56 2.78
CA LYS A 46 4.59 6.29 3.39
C LYS A 46 3.73 6.90 2.30
N ILE A 47 2.44 6.58 2.32
CA ILE A 47 1.44 7.11 1.38
C ILE A 47 0.53 8.07 2.15
N ILE A 48 0.25 9.24 1.57
CA ILE A 48 -0.71 10.20 2.10
C ILE A 48 -1.85 10.35 1.09
N VAL A 49 -3.06 10.06 1.54
CA VAL A 49 -4.29 10.12 0.74
C VAL A 49 -5.11 11.32 1.18
N PHE A 50 -5.59 12.10 0.22
CA PHE A 50 -6.43 13.27 0.44
C PHE A 50 -7.70 13.15 -0.41
N GLU A 51 -8.76 13.85 -0.03
CA GLU A 51 -9.95 13.98 -0.88
C GLU A 51 -9.61 14.81 -2.12
N SER A 52 -10.14 14.41 -3.27
CA SER A 52 -10.09 15.22 -4.49
C SER A 52 -11.27 16.18 -4.47
N PHE A 53 -11.01 17.48 -4.70
CA PHE A 53 -12.03 18.52 -4.88
C PHE A 53 -12.39 18.71 -6.34
#